data_AF-A0A7J8WHG7-F1
#
_entry.id   AF-A0A7J8WHG7-F1
#
_cell.length_a   1.000
_cell.length_b   1.000
_cell.length_c   1.000
_cell.angle_alpha   90.00
_cell.angle_beta   90.00
_cell.angle_gamma   90.00
#
_symmetry.space_group_name_H-M   'P 1'
#
loop_
_entity.id
_entity.type
_entity.pdbx_description
1 polymer ?
#
loop_
_entity_poly.entity_id
_entity_poly.type
_entity_poly.pdbx_seq_one_letter_code
_entity_poly.pdbx_strand_id
1 'polypeptide(L)'
;MQQQQLQARLMKCLSCSHSHLPLPPPPPPPFSSLQRFASSQPKGVAKVILKKGKTQLFKDGSPMVYSGAIDRIIGRPPPKTGDIVLVADGTEKPIGWGLYNSVSMFCVRLMQLEEEATRDPSCALDMEKLLETRINAAVELRRGLGLPSATTNAYRLVNSEGDRLSGLIVDVFGDLAVVASSAAWVEKYKSKVKACISSIDEINHIHWRPSVEILKEEGMDAADLKELHPST
;
A
#
# COMPACT_ATOMS: atom_id res chain seq x y z
N MET A 1 64.43 63.20 9.98
CA MET A 1 63.63 63.96 9.01
C MET A 1 62.28 63.27 8.91
N GLN A 2 61.29 63.73 9.69
CA GLN A 2 60.14 64.51 9.18
C GLN A 2 59.57 63.95 7.87
N GLN A 3 58.34 63.44 7.87
CA GLN A 3 57.16 64.28 7.61
C GLN A 3 55.85 63.52 7.89
N GLN A 4 54.87 64.26 8.40
CA GLN A 4 53.48 63.90 8.70
C GLN A 4 52.68 63.55 7.45
N GLN A 5 51.67 62.68 7.60
CA GLN A 5 50.41 62.80 6.87
C GLN A 5 49.23 62.29 7.71
N LEU A 6 48.08 62.93 7.50
CA LEU A 6 46.97 63.13 8.43
C LEU A 6 45.69 62.45 7.88
N GLN A 7 44.86 61.93 8.79
CA GLN A 7 43.41 61.63 8.71
C GLN A 7 42.88 60.45 7.88
N ALA A 8 42.09 59.60 8.55
CA ALA A 8 40.63 59.56 8.36
C ALA A 8 39.96 58.76 9.50
N ARG A 9 39.01 59.38 10.21
CA ARG A 9 38.12 58.71 11.18
C ARG A 9 37.04 57.95 10.40
N LEU A 10 37.04 56.62 10.50
CA LEU A 10 36.01 55.76 9.94
C LEU A 10 34.86 55.58 10.95
N MET A 11 33.72 56.24 10.73
CA MET A 11 32.47 55.88 11.39
C MET A 11 31.98 54.54 10.81
N LYS A 12 32.00 53.48 11.62
CA LYS A 12 31.33 52.21 11.29
C LYS A 12 29.85 52.33 11.60
N CYS A 13 29.03 52.46 10.56
CA CYS A 13 27.59 52.24 10.65
C CYS A 13 27.33 50.76 10.98
N LEU A 14 26.69 50.49 12.13
CA LEU A 14 26.18 49.18 12.49
C LEU A 14 24.87 48.93 11.73
N SER A 15 24.91 48.11 10.69
CA SER A 15 23.71 47.60 10.03
C SER A 15 23.15 46.43 10.85
N CYS A 16 22.00 46.62 11.49
CA CYS A 16 21.25 45.54 12.13
C CYS A 16 20.69 44.58 11.07
N SER A 17 21.36 43.45 10.86
CA SER A 17 20.83 42.32 10.10
C SER A 17 19.65 41.70 10.87
N HIS A 18 18.43 41.95 10.40
CA HIS A 18 17.24 41.26 10.91
C HIS A 18 17.32 39.79 10.48
N SER A 19 17.63 38.92 11.44
CA SER A 19 17.50 37.48 11.29
C SER A 19 16.02 37.12 11.15
N HIS A 20 15.57 36.86 9.93
CA HIS A 20 14.25 36.30 9.67
C HIS A 20 14.24 34.86 10.23
N LEU A 21 13.54 34.67 11.35
CA LEU A 21 13.22 33.33 11.83
C LEU A 21 12.34 32.64 10.78
N PRO A 22 12.60 31.36 10.44
CA PRO A 22 11.75 30.62 9.52
C PRO A 22 10.34 30.51 10.13
N LEU A 23 9.32 30.80 9.30
CA LEU A 23 7.92 30.67 9.69
C LEU A 23 7.64 29.23 10.15
N PRO A 24 6.80 29.03 11.19
CA PRO A 24 6.38 27.70 11.59
C PRO A 24 5.67 27.01 10.41
N PRO A 25 5.82 25.68 10.26
CA PRO A 25 5.13 24.96 9.22
C PRO A 25 3.61 25.16 9.36
N PRO A 26 2.86 25.21 8.24
CA PRO A 26 1.42 25.36 8.28
C PRO A 26 0.80 24.23 9.12
N PRO A 27 -0.30 24.50 9.86
CA PRO A 27 -0.97 23.46 10.62
C PRO A 27 -1.39 22.31 9.69
N PRO A 28 -1.30 21.05 10.14
CA PRO A 28 -1.76 19.94 9.35
C PRO A 28 -3.23 20.16 9.00
N PRO A 29 -3.65 19.82 7.77
CA PRO A 29 -5.03 20.02 7.37
C PRO A 29 -6.00 19.29 8.32
N PRO A 30 -7.24 19.78 8.46
CA PRO A 30 -8.19 19.23 9.43
C PRO A 30 -8.61 17.78 9.11
N PHE A 31 -8.37 17.32 7.88
CA PHE A 31 -8.70 15.97 7.41
C PHE A 31 -7.46 15.24 6.93
N SER A 32 -7.40 13.94 7.23
CA SER A 32 -6.40 13.03 6.67
C SER A 32 -6.56 12.92 5.15
N SER A 33 -5.50 12.51 4.46
CA SER A 33 -5.52 12.29 3.01
C SER A 33 -6.60 11.28 2.64
N LEU A 34 -6.67 10.14 3.35
CA LEU A 34 -7.68 9.12 3.08
C LEU A 34 -9.12 9.58 3.40
N GLN A 35 -9.32 10.46 4.39
CA GLN A 35 -10.64 11.03 4.64
C GLN A 35 -11.14 11.83 3.44
N ARG A 36 -10.26 12.61 2.78
CA ARG A 36 -10.62 13.38 1.58
C ARG A 36 -11.01 12.47 0.42
N PHE A 37 -10.20 11.46 0.15
CA PHE A 37 -10.47 10.50 -0.94
C PHE A 37 -11.75 9.68 -0.67
N ALA A 38 -11.99 9.29 0.57
CA ALA A 38 -13.22 8.60 0.93
C ALA A 38 -14.46 9.48 0.75
N SER A 39 -14.37 10.79 1.03
CA SER A 39 -15.46 11.74 0.80
C SER A 39 -15.77 11.99 -0.68
N SER A 40 -14.81 11.79 -1.59
CA SER A 40 -15.05 11.89 -3.03
C SER A 40 -15.64 10.61 -3.66
N GLN A 41 -15.72 9.50 -2.92
CA GLN A 41 -16.28 8.25 -3.43
C GLN A 41 -17.82 8.29 -3.45
N PRO A 42 -18.49 8.10 -4.61
CA PRO A 42 -19.95 8.26 -4.73
C PRO A 42 -20.79 7.36 -3.81
N LYS A 43 -20.27 6.18 -3.47
CA LYS A 43 -20.95 5.19 -2.61
C LYS A 43 -20.56 5.32 -1.13
N GLY A 44 -19.66 6.24 -0.80
CA GLY A 44 -18.97 6.25 0.49
C GLY A 44 -18.03 5.05 0.68
N VAL A 45 -17.22 5.09 1.73
CA VAL A 45 -16.30 4.00 2.09
C VAL A 45 -16.54 3.60 3.55
N ALA A 46 -16.83 2.33 3.78
CA ALA A 46 -17.03 1.82 5.13
C ALA A 46 -15.73 1.90 5.94
N LYS A 47 -15.85 2.03 7.27
CA LYS A 47 -14.73 2.08 8.21
C LYS A 47 -14.76 0.88 9.13
N VAL A 48 -13.62 0.23 9.27
CA VAL A 48 -13.34 -0.78 10.29
C VAL A 48 -12.63 -0.06 11.44
N ILE A 49 -13.29 0.03 12.59
CA ILE A 49 -12.77 0.69 13.78
C ILE A 49 -12.03 -0.34 14.63
N LEU A 50 -10.78 -0.03 14.96
CA LEU A 50 -9.94 -0.89 15.79
C LEU A 50 -10.23 -0.72 17.27
N LYS A 51 -10.10 -1.81 18.03
CA LYS A 51 -10.15 -1.78 19.49
C LYS A 51 -9.03 -0.91 20.07
N LYS A 52 -9.32 -0.28 21.21
CA LYS A 52 -8.32 0.47 21.98
C LYS A 52 -7.08 -0.40 22.24
N GLY A 53 -5.90 0.17 22.00
CA GLY A 53 -4.62 -0.52 22.18
C GLY A 53 -4.20 -1.46 21.05
N LYS A 54 -5.03 -1.68 20.01
CA LYS A 54 -4.67 -2.50 18.85
C LYS A 54 -4.13 -1.72 17.66
N THR A 55 -4.29 -0.40 17.66
CA THR A 55 -3.89 0.48 16.54
C THR A 55 -2.40 0.44 16.22
N GLN A 56 -1.54 0.43 17.25
CA GLN A 56 -0.09 0.60 17.04
C GLN A 56 0.50 -0.54 16.21
N LEU A 57 0.07 -1.78 16.45
CA LEU A 57 0.49 -2.97 15.69
C LEU A 57 0.37 -2.78 14.17
N PHE A 58 -0.70 -2.15 13.71
CA PHE A 58 -0.96 -1.95 12.28
C PHE A 58 -0.27 -0.71 11.73
N LYS A 59 -0.08 0.33 12.55
CA LYS A 59 0.77 1.48 12.20
C LYS A 59 2.23 1.08 12.04
N ASP A 60 2.69 0.12 12.83
CA ASP A 60 4.05 -0.44 12.76
C ASP A 60 4.24 -1.42 11.57
N GLY A 61 3.20 -1.61 10.75
CA GLY A 61 3.31 -2.28 9.46
C GLY A 61 2.73 -3.69 9.39
N SER A 62 2.11 -4.22 10.45
CA SER A 62 1.36 -5.48 10.32
C SER A 62 0.23 -5.32 9.30
N PRO A 63 0.20 -6.09 8.20
CA PRO A 63 -0.77 -5.88 7.13
C PRO A 63 -2.10 -6.61 7.39
N MET A 64 -2.24 -7.36 8.47
CA MET A 64 -3.33 -8.32 8.66
C MET A 64 -4.18 -7.95 9.89
N VAL A 65 -5.26 -7.19 9.67
CA VAL A 65 -6.23 -6.87 10.72
C VAL A 65 -7.12 -8.08 10.95
N TYR A 66 -6.91 -8.77 12.07
CA TYR A 66 -7.69 -9.93 12.47
C TYR A 66 -8.99 -9.54 13.20
N SER A 67 -9.99 -10.42 13.16
CA SER A 67 -11.33 -10.19 13.75
C SER A 67 -11.28 -9.69 15.20
N GLY A 68 -10.41 -10.28 16.02
CA GLY A 68 -10.22 -9.91 17.43
C GLY A 68 -9.73 -8.47 17.65
N ALA A 69 -9.17 -7.81 16.63
CA ALA A 69 -8.73 -6.42 16.68
C ALA A 69 -9.82 -5.39 16.33
N ILE A 70 -10.96 -5.85 15.78
CA ILE A 70 -12.05 -4.98 15.33
C ILE A 70 -13.03 -4.71 16.48
N ASP A 71 -13.32 -3.44 16.73
CA ASP A 71 -14.34 -2.98 17.69
C ASP A 71 -15.73 -2.95 17.03
N ARG A 72 -15.84 -2.23 15.91
CA ARG A 72 -17.08 -2.07 15.15
C ARG A 72 -16.79 -1.74 13.69
N ILE A 73 -17.81 -1.90 12.85
CA ILE A 73 -17.78 -1.52 11.44
C ILE A 73 -18.84 -0.44 11.21
N ILE A 74 -18.45 0.67 10.58
CA ILE A 74 -19.30 1.80 10.24
C ILE A 74 -19.49 1.83 8.72
N GLY A 75 -20.72 1.62 8.26
CA GLY A 75 -21.08 1.66 6.85
C GLY A 75 -22.49 1.12 6.66
N ARG A 76 -23.30 1.76 5.79
CA ARG A 76 -24.63 1.30 5.43
C ARG A 76 -24.79 1.36 3.90
N PRO A 77 -24.93 0.21 3.20
CA PRO A 77 -24.89 -1.15 3.73
C PRO A 77 -23.52 -1.53 4.32
N PRO A 78 -23.43 -2.58 5.16
CA PRO A 78 -22.15 -3.13 5.61
C PRO A 78 -21.27 -3.55 4.42
N PRO A 79 -19.94 -3.48 4.54
CA PRO A 79 -19.03 -3.90 3.48
C PRO A 79 -19.13 -5.42 3.25
N LYS A 80 -18.93 -5.83 2.00
CA LYS A 80 -18.87 -7.23 1.57
C LYS A 80 -17.43 -7.66 1.33
N THR A 81 -17.20 -8.97 1.24
CA THR A 81 -15.89 -9.51 0.90
C THR A 81 -15.37 -8.91 -0.42
N GLY A 82 -14.14 -8.42 -0.39
CA GLY A 82 -13.48 -7.73 -1.48
C GLY A 82 -13.75 -6.23 -1.55
N ASP A 83 -14.61 -5.65 -0.70
CA ASP A 83 -14.83 -4.21 -0.67
C ASP A 83 -13.63 -3.46 -0.08
N ILE A 84 -13.38 -2.27 -0.61
CA ILE A 84 -12.41 -1.33 -0.04
C ILE A 84 -13.01 -0.73 1.23
N VAL A 85 -12.24 -0.77 2.31
CA VAL A 85 -12.60 -0.16 3.59
C VAL A 85 -11.45 0.67 4.12
N LEU A 86 -11.80 1.71 4.89
CA LEU A 86 -10.84 2.40 5.74
C LEU A 86 -10.62 1.58 7.01
N VAL A 87 -9.40 1.54 7.50
CA VAL A 87 -9.09 1.07 8.85
C VAL A 87 -8.78 2.30 9.70
N ALA A 88 -9.48 2.45 10.82
CA ALA A 88 -9.36 3.63 11.67
C ALA A 88 -9.13 3.26 13.14
N ASP A 89 -8.50 4.17 13.87
CA ASP A 89 -8.34 4.02 15.32
C ASP A 89 -9.66 4.27 16.08
N GLY A 90 -9.62 4.13 17.41
CA GLY A 90 -10.81 4.32 18.25
C GLY A 90 -11.42 5.73 18.21
N THR A 91 -10.72 6.73 17.67
CA THR A 91 -11.21 8.09 17.43
C THR A 91 -11.78 8.28 16.01
N GLU A 92 -11.89 7.19 15.25
CA GLU A 92 -12.35 7.15 13.85
C GLU A 92 -11.42 7.87 12.85
N LYS A 93 -10.18 8.15 13.26
CA LYS A 93 -9.14 8.65 12.38
C LYS A 93 -8.54 7.49 11.57
N PRO A 94 -8.54 7.55 10.22
CA PRO A 94 -7.93 6.52 9.41
C PRO A 94 -6.43 6.36 9.69
N ILE A 95 -5.99 5.11 9.70
CA ILE A 95 -4.58 4.72 9.76
C ILE A 95 -4.12 4.08 8.44
N GLY A 96 -5.07 3.73 7.58
CA GLY A 96 -4.84 3.10 6.30
C GLY A 96 -6.16 2.66 5.67
N TRP A 97 -6.06 2.01 4.52
CA TRP A 97 -7.18 1.36 3.85
C TRP A 97 -6.78 -0.05 3.41
N GLY A 98 -7.76 -0.90 3.19
CA GLY A 98 -7.54 -2.29 2.81
C GLY A 98 -8.76 -2.94 2.21
N LEU A 99 -8.64 -4.23 1.94
CA LEU A 99 -9.74 -5.05 1.42
C LEU A 99 -10.34 -5.89 2.54
N TYR A 100 -11.65 -5.74 2.69
CA TYR A 100 -12.42 -6.42 3.71
C TYR A 100 -12.76 -7.85 3.28
N ASN A 101 -12.75 -8.79 4.24
CA ASN A 101 -13.27 -10.14 4.07
C ASN A 101 -13.92 -10.58 5.39
N SER A 102 -15.25 -10.75 5.41
CA SER A 102 -15.97 -11.11 6.63
C SER A 102 -15.73 -12.55 7.10
N VAL A 103 -15.25 -13.43 6.20
CA VAL A 103 -15.07 -14.87 6.47
C VAL A 103 -13.65 -15.17 6.92
N SER A 104 -12.67 -14.44 6.37
CA SER A 104 -11.26 -14.65 6.70
C SER A 104 -10.93 -14.29 8.14
N MET A 105 -9.99 -15.03 8.74
CA MET A 105 -9.34 -14.63 10.00
C MET A 105 -8.67 -13.25 9.89
N PHE A 106 -8.21 -12.88 8.70
CA PHE A 106 -7.63 -11.57 8.38
C PHE A 106 -8.70 -10.67 7.76
N CYS A 107 -9.64 -10.23 8.60
CA CYS A 107 -10.81 -9.47 8.19
C CYS A 107 -10.52 -8.24 7.34
N VAL A 108 -9.37 -7.58 7.52
CA VAL A 108 -8.88 -6.58 6.56
C VAL A 108 -7.41 -6.86 6.26
N ARG A 109 -7.09 -7.03 4.98
CA ARG A 109 -5.70 -6.96 4.50
C ARG A 109 -5.41 -5.51 4.15
N LEU A 110 -4.56 -4.86 4.94
CA LEU A 110 -4.15 -3.48 4.76
C LEU A 110 -3.38 -3.33 3.46
N MET A 111 -3.88 -2.44 2.62
CA MET A 111 -3.33 -2.15 1.30
C MET A 111 -2.49 -0.89 1.34
N GLN A 112 -2.84 0.17 2.05
CA GLN A 112 -1.94 1.34 2.14
C GLN A 112 -2.13 2.01 3.50
N LEU A 113 -1.04 2.45 4.11
CA LEU A 113 -1.13 3.25 5.33
C LEU A 113 -1.45 4.70 4.99
N GLU A 114 -2.07 5.41 5.93
CA GLU A 114 -2.39 6.84 5.79
C GLU A 114 -1.14 7.69 5.50
N GLU A 115 -0.02 7.36 6.13
CA GLU A 115 1.26 8.04 5.91
C GLU A 115 1.74 7.89 4.46
N GLU A 116 1.51 6.73 3.85
CA GLU A 116 1.90 6.46 2.47
C GLU A 116 0.97 7.12 1.49
N ALA A 117 -0.34 7.09 1.76
CA ALA A 117 -1.32 7.83 0.97
C ALA A 117 -1.11 9.34 1.05
N THR A 118 -0.48 9.84 2.11
CA THR A 118 -0.09 11.25 2.25
C THR A 118 1.15 11.57 1.41
N ARG A 119 2.13 10.66 1.35
CA ARG A 119 3.33 10.83 0.51
C ARG A 119 3.04 10.66 -0.98
N ASP A 120 2.25 9.65 -1.32
CA ASP A 120 1.79 9.37 -2.68
C ASP A 120 0.27 9.10 -2.67
N PRO A 121 -0.53 10.13 -2.94
CA PRO A 121 -1.99 10.00 -2.98
C PRO A 121 -2.51 9.33 -4.25
N SER A 122 -1.67 9.07 -5.26
CA SER A 122 -2.13 8.55 -6.55
C SER A 122 -2.77 7.15 -6.46
N CYS A 123 -2.39 6.38 -5.43
CA CYS A 123 -2.92 5.03 -5.17
C CYS A 123 -4.02 5.02 -4.10
N ALA A 124 -4.40 6.18 -3.53
CA ALA A 124 -5.31 6.23 -2.39
C ALA A 124 -6.70 5.70 -2.78
N LEU A 125 -7.10 4.57 -2.16
CA LEU A 125 -8.35 3.85 -2.46
C LEU A 125 -8.46 3.37 -3.92
N ASP A 126 -7.33 3.21 -4.60
CA ASP A 126 -7.25 2.69 -5.97
C ASP A 126 -6.40 1.41 -5.99
N MET A 127 -7.07 0.26 -5.96
CA MET A 127 -6.41 -1.04 -5.98
C MET A 127 -5.65 -1.30 -7.28
N GLU A 128 -6.17 -0.85 -8.42
CA GLU A 128 -5.53 -1.13 -9.70
C GLU A 128 -4.22 -0.37 -9.82
N LYS A 129 -4.22 0.92 -9.44
CA LYS A 129 -3.02 1.73 -9.46
C LYS A 129 -2.00 1.28 -8.41
N LEU A 130 -2.49 0.86 -7.24
CA LEU A 130 -1.63 0.30 -6.20
C LEU A 130 -0.94 -1.00 -6.66
N LEU A 131 -1.66 -1.88 -7.38
CA LEU A 131 -1.10 -3.12 -7.91
C LEU A 131 0.02 -2.87 -8.92
N GLU A 132 -0.20 -1.98 -9.89
CA GLU A 132 0.85 -1.55 -10.83
C GLU A 132 2.08 -1.05 -10.07
N THR A 133 1.87 -0.14 -9.12
CA THR A 133 2.95 0.50 -8.35
C THR A 133 3.75 -0.51 -7.54
N ARG A 134 3.08 -1.47 -6.88
CA ARG A 134 3.75 -2.46 -6.03
C ARG A 134 4.41 -3.59 -6.79
N ILE A 135 3.80 -4.04 -7.88
CA ILE A 135 4.43 -5.05 -8.74
C ILE A 135 5.68 -4.45 -9.39
N ASN A 136 5.63 -3.20 -9.86
CA ASN A 136 6.82 -2.51 -10.36
C ASN A 136 7.88 -2.34 -9.28
N ALA A 137 7.50 -1.93 -8.06
CA ALA A 137 8.46 -1.85 -6.95
C ALA A 137 9.11 -3.21 -6.63
N ALA A 138 8.34 -4.30 -6.73
CA ALA A 138 8.86 -5.65 -6.54
C ALA A 138 9.84 -6.05 -7.66
N VAL A 139 9.53 -5.75 -8.93
CA VAL A 139 10.43 -5.92 -10.08
C VAL A 139 11.75 -5.19 -9.84
N GLU A 140 11.69 -3.90 -9.51
CA GLU A 140 12.87 -3.08 -9.30
C GLU A 140 13.71 -3.55 -8.10
N LEU A 141 13.06 -4.03 -7.04
CA LEU A 141 13.75 -4.65 -5.91
C LEU A 141 14.55 -5.88 -6.37
N ARG A 142 13.97 -6.75 -7.20
CA ARG A 142 14.67 -7.96 -7.68
C ARG A 142 15.79 -7.61 -8.65
N ARG A 143 15.58 -6.65 -9.54
CA ARG A 143 16.63 -6.12 -10.42
C ARG A 143 17.80 -5.54 -9.61
N GLY A 144 17.51 -4.79 -8.55
CA GLY A 144 18.52 -4.28 -7.62
C GLY A 144 19.30 -5.37 -6.88
N LEU A 145 18.69 -6.55 -6.69
CA LEU A 145 19.36 -7.75 -6.17
C LEU A 145 20.12 -8.55 -7.26
N GLY A 146 20.13 -8.07 -8.50
CA GLY A 146 20.76 -8.74 -9.64
C GLY A 146 19.96 -9.94 -10.18
N LEU A 147 18.64 -9.94 -10.03
CA LEU A 147 17.74 -11.00 -10.51
C LEU A 147 16.86 -10.50 -11.69
N PRO A 148 16.70 -11.32 -12.75
CA PRO A 148 17.46 -12.54 -13.03
C PRO A 148 18.95 -12.24 -13.28
N SER A 149 19.79 -13.26 -13.15
CA SER A 149 21.26 -13.16 -13.31
C SER A 149 21.75 -14.12 -14.40
N ALA A 150 23.04 -14.04 -14.73
CA ALA A 150 23.68 -15.01 -15.64
C ALA A 150 23.63 -16.46 -15.14
N THR A 151 23.48 -16.68 -13.83
CA THR A 151 23.49 -18.01 -13.20
C THR A 151 22.12 -18.51 -12.78
N THR A 152 21.09 -17.66 -12.76
CA THR A 152 19.71 -18.07 -12.48
C THR A 152 18.69 -17.14 -13.13
N ASN A 153 17.69 -17.75 -13.76
CA ASN A 153 16.45 -17.11 -14.21
C ASN A 153 15.24 -17.53 -13.35
N ALA A 154 15.49 -18.23 -12.24
CA ALA A 154 14.47 -18.65 -11.28
C ALA A 154 14.53 -17.77 -10.03
N TYR A 155 13.44 -17.10 -9.70
CA TYR A 155 13.36 -16.21 -8.54
C TYR A 155 11.92 -15.90 -8.14
N ARG A 156 11.73 -15.46 -6.89
CA ARG A 156 10.44 -14.92 -6.45
C ARG A 156 10.32 -13.47 -6.82
N LEU A 157 9.41 -13.15 -7.74
CA LEU A 157 9.10 -11.77 -8.14
C LEU A 157 8.24 -11.05 -7.10
N VAL A 158 7.21 -11.70 -6.55
CA VAL A 158 6.34 -11.12 -5.50
C VAL A 158 6.28 -12.08 -4.30
N ASN A 159 6.54 -11.55 -3.12
CA ASN A 159 6.64 -12.25 -1.85
C ASN A 159 5.57 -11.82 -0.85
N SER A 160 4.30 -11.86 -1.28
CA SER A 160 3.14 -11.65 -0.42
C SER A 160 3.27 -10.40 0.48
N GLU A 161 3.20 -10.54 1.80
CA GLU A 161 3.32 -9.46 2.77
C GLU A 161 4.65 -8.70 2.66
N GLY A 162 5.74 -9.40 2.27
CA GLY A 162 7.06 -8.80 2.09
C GLY A 162 7.09 -7.76 0.98
N ASP A 163 6.26 -7.92 -0.05
CA ASP A 163 6.00 -6.93 -1.11
C ASP A 163 4.65 -6.24 -0.95
N ARG A 164 4.06 -6.37 0.24
CA ARG A 164 2.86 -5.65 0.64
C ARG A 164 1.65 -6.01 -0.21
N LEU A 165 1.63 -7.22 -0.77
CA LEU A 165 0.52 -7.78 -1.54
C LEU A 165 0.12 -9.09 -0.87
N SER A 166 -0.29 -9.00 0.39
CA SER A 166 -0.64 -10.14 1.24
C SER A 166 -1.60 -11.12 0.55
N GLY A 167 -1.16 -12.36 0.36
CA GLY A 167 -1.88 -13.42 -0.35
C GLY A 167 -1.52 -13.60 -1.83
N LEU A 168 -0.66 -12.76 -2.39
CA LEU A 168 -0.14 -12.87 -3.76
C LEU A 168 1.34 -13.28 -3.74
N ILE A 169 1.64 -14.42 -4.35
CA ILE A 169 3.01 -14.86 -4.63
C ILE A 169 3.17 -15.01 -6.14
N VAL A 170 4.31 -14.56 -6.66
CA VAL A 170 4.68 -14.76 -8.06
C VAL A 170 6.11 -15.28 -8.09
N ASP A 171 6.26 -16.52 -8.56
CA ASP A 171 7.56 -17.16 -8.78
C ASP A 171 7.83 -17.23 -10.29
N VAL A 172 8.99 -16.78 -10.72
CA VAL A 172 9.41 -16.75 -12.12
C VAL A 172 10.42 -17.88 -12.35
N PHE A 173 10.25 -18.62 -13.44
CA PHE A 173 11.13 -19.68 -13.91
C PHE A 173 11.39 -19.49 -15.40
N GLY A 174 12.46 -18.79 -15.76
CA GLY A 174 12.69 -18.39 -17.14
C GLY A 174 11.63 -17.38 -17.59
N ASP A 175 10.86 -17.73 -18.62
CA ASP A 175 9.78 -16.89 -19.16
C ASP A 175 8.38 -17.25 -18.64
N LEU A 176 8.30 -18.17 -17.66
CA LEU A 176 7.08 -18.59 -17.00
C LEU A 176 6.94 -17.94 -15.62
N ALA A 177 5.85 -17.22 -15.40
CA ALA A 177 5.40 -16.79 -14.08
C ALA A 177 4.35 -17.74 -13.51
N VAL A 178 4.65 -18.35 -12.37
CA VAL A 178 3.71 -19.13 -11.56
C VAL A 178 3.14 -18.22 -10.48
N VAL A 179 1.84 -17.95 -10.57
CA VAL A 179 1.12 -17.10 -9.61
C VAL A 179 0.38 -18.00 -8.63
N ALA A 180 0.65 -17.83 -7.33
CA ALA A 180 -0.13 -18.45 -6.27
C ALA A 180 -0.98 -17.40 -5.57
N SER A 181 -2.29 -17.66 -5.53
CA SER A 181 -3.28 -16.85 -4.84
C SER A 181 -3.77 -17.56 -3.58
N SER A 182 -3.74 -16.87 -2.45
CA SER A 182 -4.21 -17.39 -1.16
C SER A 182 -5.09 -16.38 -0.40
N ALA A 183 -5.56 -15.35 -1.09
CA ALA A 183 -6.52 -14.39 -0.55
C ALA A 183 -7.60 -14.08 -1.58
N ALA A 184 -8.85 -13.91 -1.12
CA ALA A 184 -10.01 -13.69 -1.98
C ALA A 184 -9.84 -12.45 -2.89
N TRP A 185 -9.15 -11.42 -2.41
CA TRP A 185 -8.92 -10.24 -3.24
C TRP A 185 -8.00 -10.51 -4.45
N VAL A 186 -7.06 -11.45 -4.34
CA VAL A 186 -6.14 -11.76 -5.44
C VAL A 186 -6.90 -12.37 -6.60
N GLU A 187 -7.87 -13.24 -6.30
CA GLU A 187 -8.80 -13.79 -7.28
C GLU A 187 -9.71 -12.69 -7.87
N LYS A 188 -10.24 -11.79 -7.03
CA LYS A 188 -11.04 -10.63 -7.51
C LYS A 188 -10.27 -9.75 -8.51
N TYR A 189 -8.98 -9.51 -8.26
CA TYR A 189 -8.13 -8.66 -9.10
C TYR A 189 -7.24 -9.47 -10.08
N LYS A 190 -7.56 -10.75 -10.30
CA LYS A 190 -6.76 -11.66 -11.13
C LYS A 190 -6.41 -11.09 -12.51
N SER A 191 -7.39 -10.52 -13.21
CA SER A 191 -7.17 -9.93 -14.54
C SER A 191 -6.15 -8.79 -14.50
N LYS A 192 -6.21 -7.93 -13.47
CA LYS A 192 -5.26 -6.83 -13.29
C LYS A 192 -3.87 -7.34 -12.93
N VAL A 193 -3.78 -8.31 -12.02
CA VAL A 193 -2.51 -8.95 -11.65
C VAL A 193 -1.86 -9.58 -12.88
N LYS A 194 -2.62 -10.34 -13.68
CA LYS A 194 -2.12 -10.90 -14.94
C LYS A 194 -1.63 -9.83 -15.89
N ALA A 195 -2.38 -8.75 -16.09
CA ALA A 195 -1.96 -7.65 -16.95
C ALA A 195 -0.63 -7.01 -16.50
N CYS A 196 -0.46 -6.78 -15.19
CA CYS A 196 0.79 -6.23 -14.64
C CYS A 196 1.98 -7.20 -14.79
N ILE A 197 1.75 -8.50 -14.70
CA ILE A 197 2.81 -9.50 -14.89
C ILE A 197 3.16 -9.63 -16.38
N SER A 198 2.15 -9.60 -17.27
CA SER A 198 2.36 -9.66 -18.72
C SER A 198 3.06 -8.43 -19.31
N SER A 199 3.12 -7.31 -18.59
CA SER A 199 3.88 -6.13 -19.00
C SER A 199 5.37 -6.21 -18.63
N ILE A 200 5.83 -7.32 -18.05
CA ILE A 200 7.23 -7.56 -17.74
C ILE A 200 7.84 -8.29 -18.95
N ASP A 201 8.79 -7.63 -19.62
CA ASP A 201 9.34 -8.07 -20.91
C ASP A 201 9.88 -9.51 -20.91
N GLU A 202 10.39 -9.97 -19.76
CA GLU A 202 10.98 -11.30 -19.61
C GLU A 202 9.93 -12.44 -19.48
N ILE A 203 8.63 -12.14 -19.33
CA ILE A 203 7.58 -13.11 -19.01
C ILE A 203 6.61 -13.30 -20.20
N ASN A 204 6.64 -14.50 -20.79
CA ASN A 204 5.77 -14.88 -21.91
C ASN A 204 4.55 -15.70 -21.47
N HIS A 205 4.67 -16.42 -20.36
CA HIS A 205 3.68 -17.38 -19.91
C HIS A 205 3.28 -17.11 -18.46
N ILE A 206 1.98 -17.24 -18.16
CA ILE A 206 1.46 -17.13 -16.80
C ILE A 206 0.67 -18.39 -16.46
N HIS A 207 1.13 -19.13 -15.46
CA HIS A 207 0.40 -20.24 -14.87
C HIS A 207 -0.20 -19.80 -13.52
N TRP A 208 -1.53 -19.83 -13.41
CA TRP A 208 -2.23 -19.45 -12.19
C TRP A 208 -2.58 -20.68 -11.36
N ARG A 209 -2.12 -20.72 -10.12
CA ARG A 209 -2.24 -21.86 -9.22
C ARG A 209 -2.91 -21.44 -7.90
N PRO A 210 -4.25 -21.48 -7.81
CA PRO A 210 -4.94 -21.06 -6.61
C PRO A 210 -4.68 -22.00 -5.44
N SER A 211 -4.48 -21.46 -4.25
CA SER A 211 -4.32 -22.22 -3.01
C SER A 211 -5.69 -22.61 -2.46
N VAL A 212 -6.33 -23.58 -3.12
CA VAL A 212 -7.74 -23.95 -2.92
C VAL A 212 -8.14 -24.09 -1.45
N GLU A 213 -7.35 -24.80 -0.64
CA GLU A 213 -7.68 -25.01 0.77
C GLU A 213 -7.66 -23.70 1.58
N ILE A 214 -6.73 -22.80 1.31
CA ILE A 214 -6.68 -21.48 1.97
C ILE A 214 -7.82 -20.59 1.46
N LEU A 215 -8.16 -20.67 0.18
CA LEU A 215 -9.24 -19.87 -0.40
C LEU A 215 -10.62 -20.26 0.15
N LYS A 216 -10.82 -21.52 0.58
CA LYS A 216 -12.01 -21.90 1.35
C LYS A 216 -12.12 -21.15 2.67
N GLU A 217 -11.00 -20.95 3.37
CA GLU A 217 -10.96 -20.14 4.61
C GLU A 217 -11.17 -18.64 4.33
N GLU A 218 -10.95 -18.20 3.09
CA GLU A 218 -11.26 -16.85 2.61
C GLU A 218 -12.72 -16.73 2.09
N GLY A 219 -13.52 -17.79 2.19
CA GLY A 219 -14.92 -17.83 1.79
C GLY A 219 -15.15 -18.04 0.30
N MET A 220 -14.17 -18.55 -0.45
CA MET A 220 -14.32 -18.96 -1.85
C MET A 220 -14.57 -20.46 -1.96
N ASP A 221 -15.58 -20.85 -2.71
CA ASP A 221 -15.90 -22.25 -2.94
C ASP A 221 -15.35 -22.79 -4.28
N ALA A 222 -15.58 -24.08 -4.54
CA ALA A 222 -15.12 -24.73 -5.76
C ALA A 222 -15.85 -24.25 -7.03
N ALA A 223 -17.06 -23.70 -6.90
CA ALA A 223 -17.82 -23.12 -8.01
C ALA A 223 -17.25 -21.74 -8.37
N ASP A 224 -16.96 -20.90 -7.38
CA ASP A 224 -16.29 -19.60 -7.56
C ASP A 224 -14.96 -19.77 -8.32
N LEU A 225 -14.16 -20.76 -7.92
CA LEU A 225 -12.88 -21.06 -8.55
C LEU A 225 -13.05 -21.62 -9.98
N LYS A 226 -14.10 -22.41 -10.25
CA LYS A 226 -14.38 -22.90 -11.61
C LYS A 226 -14.89 -21.80 -12.54
N GLU A 227 -15.66 -20.85 -12.03
CA GLU A 227 -16.12 -19.69 -12.80
C GLU A 227 -14.95 -18.75 -13.14
N LEU A 228 -14.04 -18.54 -12.17
CA LEU A 228 -12.82 -17.75 -12.37
C LEU A 228 -11.77 -18.45 -13.23
N HIS A 229 -11.75 -19.80 -13.25
CA HIS A 229 -10.80 -20.64 -13.98
C HIS A 229 -11.55 -21.75 -14.75
N PRO A 230 -12.27 -21.43 -15.84
CA PRO A 230 -12.90 -22.46 -16.65
C PRO A 230 -11.81 -23.39 -17.18
N SER A 231 -11.95 -24.69 -16.89
CA SER A 231 -11.06 -25.74 -17.40
C SER A 231 -10.94 -25.55 -18.91
N THR A 232 -9.73 -25.23 -19.37
CA THR A 232 -9.40 -25.20 -20.81
C THR A 232 -9.21 -26.62 -21.30
#